data_AF-A0A803MU08-F1
#
_entry.id   AF-A0A803MU08-F1
#
_cell.length_a   1.000
_cell.length_b   1.000
_cell.length_c   1.000
_cell.angle_alpha   90.00
_cell.angle_beta   90.00
_cell.angle_gamma   90.00
#
_symmetry.space_group_name_H-M   'P 1'
#
loop_
_entity.id
_entity.type
_entity.pdbx_description
1 polymer ?
#
loop_
_entity_poly.entity_id
_entity_poly.type
_entity_poly.pdbx_seq_one_letter_code
_entity_poly.pdbx_strand_id
1 'polypeptide(L)'
;MPFSSVWHEVNRQEVPVNAVWMSTFISFCMALTSLGSLVAFEAMVSLATIGLYIAYALPIFFRVTLARNSYIPGPFNLGRYGILVGWIAVLWVITISVLFSLPAAYPIDTENLNHTPVAVGGLLILTVSSWIL
;
A
#
# COMPACT_ATOMS: atom_id res chain seq x y z
N MET A 1 4.99 -14.32 7.60
CA MET A 1 5.51 -13.10 8.27
C MET A 1 6.65 -13.52 9.20
N PRO A 2 7.91 -13.36 8.78
CA PRO A 2 9.06 -13.59 9.64
C PRO A 2 9.00 -12.67 10.88
N PHE A 3 9.43 -13.15 12.04
CA PHE A 3 9.38 -12.44 13.33
C PHE A 3 7.98 -12.05 13.85
N SER A 4 6.89 -12.60 13.31
CA SER A 4 5.53 -12.28 13.75
C SER A 4 5.28 -12.43 15.26
N SER A 5 5.98 -13.36 15.92
CA SER A 5 5.89 -13.56 17.38
C SER A 5 6.35 -12.35 18.20
N VAL A 6 7.29 -11.55 17.69
CA VAL A 6 7.81 -10.35 18.38
C VAL A 6 6.91 -9.14 18.14
N TRP A 7 6.35 -9.02 16.93
CA TRP A 7 5.52 -7.87 16.53
C TRP A 7 4.06 -8.00 17.00
N HIS A 8 3.57 -9.22 17.15
CA HIS A 8 2.22 -9.51 17.63
C HIS A 8 2.13 -9.56 19.16
N GLU A 9 3.24 -9.41 19.88
CA GLU A 9 3.21 -9.42 21.34
C GLU A 9 2.40 -8.22 21.86
N VAL A 10 1.28 -8.52 22.51
CA VAL A 10 0.35 -7.55 23.07
C VAL A 10 0.57 -7.38 24.56
N ASN A 11 0.52 -6.14 25.04
CA ASN A 11 0.60 -5.85 26.46
C ASN A 11 -0.73 -6.23 27.17
N ARG A 12 -0.77 -6.11 28.50
CA ARG A 12 -1.94 -6.37 29.36
C ARG A 12 -3.21 -5.59 29.00
N GLN A 13 -3.10 -4.56 28.16
CA GLN A 13 -4.20 -3.74 27.63
C GLN A 13 -4.57 -4.10 26.18
N GLU A 14 -4.10 -5.25 25.67
CA GLU A 14 -4.31 -5.72 24.29
C GLU A 14 -3.72 -4.80 23.21
N VAL A 15 -2.74 -3.97 23.57
CA VAL A 15 -2.06 -3.05 22.65
C VAL A 15 -0.75 -3.69 22.16
N PRO A 16 -0.52 -3.81 20.84
CA PRO A 16 0.74 -4.32 20.27
C PRO A 16 1.81 -3.23 20.24
N VAL A 17 2.41 -2.95 21.39
CA VAL A 17 3.35 -1.82 21.60
C VAL A 17 4.57 -1.90 20.67
N ASN A 18 5.09 -3.11 20.41
CA ASN A 18 6.24 -3.33 19.52
C ASN A 18 5.94 -2.92 18.07
N ALA A 19 4.73 -3.24 17.57
CA ALA A 19 4.29 -2.83 16.25
C ALA A 19 4.09 -1.30 16.16
N VAL A 20 3.57 -0.67 17.22
CA VAL A 20 3.41 0.78 17.28
C VAL A 20 4.77 1.47 17.18
N TRP A 21 5.76 1.07 17.99
CA TRP A 21 7.10 1.63 17.92
C TRP A 21 7.78 1.42 16.57
N MET A 22 7.59 0.25 15.95
CA MET A 22 8.07 -0.01 14.59
C MET A 22 7.46 0.98 13.58
N SER A 23 6.15 1.19 13.63
CA SER A 23 5.46 2.14 12.74
C SER A 23 5.93 3.59 12.95
N THR A 24 6.16 3.98 14.21
CA THR A 24 6.69 5.30 14.56
C THR A 24 8.11 5.47 14.03
N PHE A 25 8.97 4.46 14.20
CA PHE A 25 10.35 4.51 13.72
C PHE A 25 10.42 4.63 12.20
N ILE A 26 9.63 3.83 11.48
CA ILE A 26 9.54 3.92 10.01
C ILE A 26 9.06 5.32 9.61
N SER A 27 7.99 5.83 10.22
CA SER A 27 7.47 7.17 9.94
C SER A 27 8.50 8.27 10.20
N PHE A 28 9.29 8.13 11.26
CA PHE A 28 10.39 9.05 11.57
C PHE A 28 11.48 9.01 10.48
N CYS A 29 11.90 7.83 10.04
CA CYS A 29 12.85 7.69 8.93
C CYS A 29 12.32 8.31 7.64
N MET A 30 11.02 8.14 7.35
CA MET A 30 10.38 8.78 6.20
C MET A 30 10.35 10.30 6.32
N ALA A 31 10.12 10.85 7.52
CA ALA A 31 10.14 12.29 7.75
C ALA A 31 11.56 12.87 7.60
N LEU A 32 12.59 12.09 7.92
CA LEU A 32 13.99 12.52 7.86
C LEU A 32 14.46 12.81 6.43
N THR A 33 13.84 12.24 5.40
CA THR A 33 14.18 12.54 3.99
C THR A 33 13.89 13.99 3.62
N SER A 34 13.01 14.68 4.37
CA SER A 34 12.73 16.11 4.19
C SER A 34 13.96 17.01 4.42
N LEU A 35 14.95 16.57 5.21
CA LEU A 35 16.18 17.34 5.42
C LEU A 35 17.10 17.32 4.18
N GLY A 36 16.99 16.31 3.32
CA GLY A 36 17.83 16.17 2.14
C GLY A 36 17.29 16.89 0.91
N SER A 37 15.99 16.75 0.64
CA SER A 37 15.34 17.39 -0.51
C SER A 37 13.81 17.34 -0.37
N LEU A 38 13.14 18.42 -0.76
CA LEU A 38 11.67 18.46 -0.88
C LEU A 38 11.17 17.42 -1.89
N VAL A 39 11.93 17.14 -2.95
CA VAL A 39 11.58 16.12 -3.96
C VAL A 39 11.58 14.73 -3.34
N ALA A 40 12.55 14.43 -2.47
CA ALA A 40 12.62 13.13 -1.78
C ALA A 40 11.46 12.95 -0.78
N PHE A 41 11.01 14.02 -0.13
CA PHE A 41 9.85 13.97 0.75
C PHE A 41 8.54 13.71 -0.01
N GLU A 42 8.28 14.45 -1.09
CA GLU A 42 7.09 14.26 -1.94
C GLU A 42 7.03 12.86 -2.55
N ALA A 43 8.19 12.28 -2.91
CA ALA A 43 8.27 10.89 -3.37
C ALA A 43 7.85 9.89 -2.27
N MET A 44 8.28 10.09 -1.03
CA MET A 44 7.92 9.21 0.10
C MET A 44 6.43 9.31 0.45
N VAL A 45 5.85 10.52 0.42
CA VAL A 45 4.41 10.72 0.65
C VAL A 45 3.60 10.02 -0.44
N SER A 46 3.98 10.19 -1.70
CA SER A 46 3.33 9.52 -2.84
C SER A 46 3.38 8.00 -2.71
N LEU A 47 4.54 7.44 -2.30
CA LEU A 47 4.69 6.02 -2.03
C LEU A 47 3.75 5.53 -0.91
N ALA A 48 3.64 6.27 0.18
CA ALA A 48 2.73 5.93 1.29
C ALA A 48 1.26 5.92 0.84
N THR A 49 0.86 6.91 0.05
CA THR A 49 -0.48 7.03 -0.52
C THR A 49 -0.80 5.86 -1.45
N ILE A 50 0.11 5.51 -2.37
CA ILE A 50 -0.07 4.37 -3.28
C ILE A 50 -0.13 3.06 -2.49
N GLY A 51 0.74 2.88 -1.50
CA GLY A 51 0.75 1.68 -0.64
C GLY A 51 -0.59 1.47 0.05
N LEU A 52 -1.19 2.53 0.59
CA LEU A 52 -2.53 2.50 1.18
C LEU A 52 -3.61 2.13 0.16
N TYR A 53 -3.57 2.71 -1.05
CA TYR A 53 -4.52 2.37 -2.11
C TYR A 53 -4.42 0.90 -2.54
N ILE A 54 -3.21 0.36 -2.69
CA ILE A 54 -3.00 -1.06 -3.00
C ILE A 54 -3.54 -1.94 -1.87
N ALA A 55 -3.29 -1.58 -0.60
CA ALA A 55 -3.79 -2.32 0.55
C ALA A 55 -5.32 -2.41 0.58
N TYR A 56 -6.03 -1.36 0.14
CA TYR A 56 -7.49 -1.39 -0.01
C TYR A 56 -7.96 -2.06 -1.30
N ALA A 57 -7.18 -2.00 -2.38
CA ALA A 57 -7.53 -2.62 -3.65
C ALA A 57 -7.46 -4.15 -3.59
N LEU A 58 -6.50 -4.71 -2.86
CA LEU A 58 -6.32 -6.17 -2.70
C LEU A 58 -7.59 -6.90 -2.23
N PRO A 59 -8.24 -6.54 -1.11
CA PRO A 59 -9.46 -7.21 -0.67
C PRO A 59 -10.62 -7.00 -1.65
N ILE A 60 -10.69 -5.85 -2.32
CA ILE A 60 -11.70 -5.60 -3.37
C ILE A 60 -11.46 -6.54 -4.56
N PHE A 61 -10.22 -6.68 -5.00
CA PHE A 61 -9.82 -7.57 -6.08
C PHE A 61 -10.14 -9.03 -5.75
N PHE A 62 -9.77 -9.51 -4.56
CA PHE A 62 -10.09 -10.88 -4.12
C PHE A 62 -11.58 -11.12 -3.96
N ARG A 63 -12.34 -10.12 -3.50
CA ARG A 63 -13.81 -10.19 -3.43
C ARG A 63 -14.42 -10.39 -4.82
N VAL A 64 -13.91 -9.69 -5.83
CA VAL A 64 -14.45 -9.69 -7.19
C VAL A 64 -14.02 -10.92 -8.00
N THR A 65 -12.83 -11.46 -7.71
CA THR A 65 -12.25 -12.62 -8.42
C THR A 65 -12.53 -13.94 -7.71
N LEU A 66 -11.90 -14.16 -6.56
CA LEU A 66 -11.81 -15.46 -5.90
C LEU A 66 -13.02 -15.75 -5.01
N ALA A 67 -13.50 -14.76 -4.27
CA ALA A 67 -14.59 -14.94 -3.32
C ALA A 67 -15.98 -14.66 -3.91
N ARG A 68 -16.10 -14.47 -5.23
CA ARG A 68 -17.38 -14.09 -5.89
C ARG A 68 -18.54 -15.03 -5.54
N ASN A 69 -18.27 -16.34 -5.45
CA ASN A 69 -19.27 -17.36 -5.17
C ASN A 69 -19.37 -17.74 -3.68
N SER A 70 -18.40 -17.36 -2.87
CA SER A 70 -18.33 -17.68 -1.43
C SER A 70 -18.62 -16.47 -0.54
N TYR A 71 -18.92 -15.31 -1.14
CA TYR A 71 -19.17 -14.07 -0.43
C TYR A 71 -20.53 -14.11 0.27
N ILE A 72 -20.50 -14.05 1.60
CA ILE A 72 -21.70 -13.92 2.42
C ILE A 72 -22.04 -12.43 2.53
N PRO A 73 -23.19 -11.98 2.00
CA PRO A 73 -23.55 -10.57 2.03
C PRO A 73 -23.90 -10.11 3.45
N GLY A 74 -23.34 -8.97 3.86
CA GLY A 74 -23.72 -8.28 5.09
C GLY A 74 -25.09 -7.59 4.98
N PRO A 75 -25.55 -6.93 6.06
CA PRO A 75 -26.86 -6.24 6.10
C PRO A 75 -27.01 -5.16 5.02
N PHE A 76 -25.90 -4.62 4.51
CA PHE A 76 -25.86 -3.79 3.32
C PHE A 76 -25.09 -4.49 2.20
N ASN A 77 -25.75 -4.72 1.05
CA ASN A 77 -25.14 -5.32 -0.13
C ASN A 77 -25.65 -4.63 -1.41
N LEU A 78 -24.72 -4.24 -2.29
CA LEU A 78 -25.03 -3.68 -3.61
C LEU A 78 -25.45 -4.77 -4.64
N GLY A 79 -25.47 -6.04 -4.24
CA GLY A 79 -25.82 -7.16 -5.11
C GLY A 79 -24.90 -7.22 -6.34
N ARG A 80 -25.50 -7.32 -7.53
CA ARG A 80 -24.76 -7.37 -8.81
C ARG A 80 -23.91 -6.13 -9.08
N TYR A 81 -24.30 -4.96 -8.55
CA TYR A 81 -23.54 -3.72 -8.75
C TYR A 81 -22.24 -3.70 -7.93
N GLY A 82 -22.13 -4.50 -6.87
CA GLY A 82 -20.91 -4.60 -6.07
C GLY A 82 -19.71 -5.14 -6.86
N ILE A 83 -19.95 -6.02 -7.84
CA ILE A 83 -18.89 -6.55 -8.72
C ILE A 83 -18.42 -5.48 -9.70
N LEU A 84 -19.35 -4.73 -10.31
CA LEU A 84 -19.03 -3.67 -11.25
C LEU A 84 -18.22 -2.56 -10.56
N VAL A 85 -18.69 -2.08 -9.40
CA VAL A 85 -18.01 -1.06 -8.61
C VAL A 85 -16.64 -1.55 -8.14
N GLY A 86 -16.52 -2.83 -7.77
CA GLY A 86 -15.24 -3.43 -7.41
C GLY A 86 -14.21 -3.43 -8.54
N TRP A 87 -14.61 -3.78 -9.77
CA TRP A 87 -13.72 -3.69 -10.94
C TRP A 87 -13.31 -2.24 -11.25
N ILE A 88 -14.25 -1.30 -11.15
CA ILE A 88 -13.96 0.13 -11.34
C ILE A 88 -12.93 0.61 -10.32
N ALA A 89 -13.07 0.21 -9.05
CA ALA A 89 -12.13 0.56 -7.99
C ALA A 89 -10.73 -0.02 -8.23
N VAL A 90 -10.62 -1.28 -8.67
CA VAL A 90 -9.33 -1.90 -8.99
C VAL A 90 -8.67 -1.21 -10.18
N LEU A 91 -9.42 -0.94 -11.25
CA LEU A 91 -8.90 -0.23 -12.43
C LEU A 91 -8.45 1.19 -12.08
N TRP A 92 -9.20 1.87 -11.21
CA TRP A 92 -8.84 3.18 -10.70
C TRP A 92 -7.53 3.15 -9.93
N VAL A 93 -7.33 2.16 -9.06
CA VAL A 93 -6.09 2.01 -8.28
C VAL A 93 -4.88 1.75 -9.20
N ILE A 94 -5.05 0.94 -10.25
CA ILE A 94 -4.02 0.75 -11.27
C ILE A 94 -3.71 2.08 -11.97
N THR A 95 -4.75 2.83 -12.35
CA THR A 95 -4.61 4.11 -13.06
C THR A 95 -3.86 5.13 -12.22
N ILE A 96 -4.24 5.33 -10.95
CA ILE A 96 -3.55 6.28 -10.06
C ILE A 96 -2.13 5.81 -9.77
N SER A 97 -1.86 4.50 -9.69
CA SER A 97 -0.50 3.99 -9.47
C SER A 97 0.43 4.34 -10.64
N VAL A 98 -0.08 4.30 -11.88
CA VAL A 98 0.63 4.75 -13.08
C VAL A 98 0.79 6.27 -13.09
N LEU A 99 -0.26 7.03 -12.73
CA LEU A 99 -0.19 8.49 -12.68
C LEU A 99 0.80 9.01 -11.64
N PHE A 100 0.80 8.44 -10.43
CA PHE A 100 1.75 8.76 -9.38
C PHE A 100 3.17 8.22 -9.65
N SER A 101 3.34 7.37 -10.67
CA SER A 101 4.64 6.92 -11.18
C SER A 101 5.19 7.84 -12.28
N LEU A 102 4.41 8.82 -12.77
CA LEU A 102 4.88 9.81 -13.74
C LEU A 102 5.58 10.98 -13.01
N PRO A 103 6.55 11.64 -13.66
CA PRO A 103 7.25 12.79 -13.08
C PRO A 103 6.29 13.99 -12.95
N ALA A 104 6.30 14.65 -11.79
CA ALA A 104 5.41 15.77 -11.47
C ALA A 104 5.79 17.10 -12.15
N ALA A 105 6.99 17.21 -12.72
CA ALA A 105 7.47 18.44 -13.36
C ALA A 105 8.40 18.16 -14.55
N TYR A 106 8.39 19.09 -15.51
CA TYR A 106 9.28 19.16 -16.67
C TYR A 106 10.30 20.30 -16.45
N PRO A 107 11.58 20.17 -16.82
CA PRO A 107 12.22 19.11 -17.60
C PRO A 107 12.53 17.82 -16.80
N ILE A 108 12.55 16.69 -17.54
CA ILE A 108 12.76 15.34 -17.02
C ILE A 108 14.27 15.08 -17.01
N ASP A 109 14.92 15.35 -15.88
CA ASP A 109 16.31 14.95 -15.61
C ASP A 109 16.37 13.57 -14.94
N THR A 110 17.52 12.88 -15.03
CA THR A 110 17.75 11.58 -14.37
C THR A 110 17.55 11.62 -12.85
N GLU A 111 17.63 12.81 -12.24
CA GLU A 111 17.31 13.08 -10.83
C GLU A 111 15.81 13.29 -10.55
N ASN A 112 15.01 13.65 -11.57
CA ASN A 112 13.55 13.87 -11.50
C ASN A 112 12.73 12.65 -11.95
N LEU A 113 13.41 11.56 -12.36
CA LEU A 113 12.74 10.31 -12.71
C LEU A 113 12.08 9.71 -11.47
N ASN A 114 10.76 9.58 -11.55
CA ASN A 114 9.97 9.04 -10.46
C ASN A 114 10.23 7.52 -10.31
N HIS A 115 11.06 7.15 -9.32
CA HIS A 115 11.45 5.76 -9.01
C HIS A 115 10.36 4.94 -8.30
N THR A 116 9.17 5.51 -8.11
CA THR A 116 8.02 4.86 -7.48
C THR A 116 7.65 3.48 -8.05
N PRO A 117 7.68 3.18 -9.37
CA PRO A 117 7.33 1.85 -9.86
C PRO A 117 8.37 0.80 -9.48
N VAL A 118 9.64 1.19 -9.35
CA VAL A 118 10.72 0.29 -8.87
C VAL A 118 10.55 0.02 -7.38
N ALA A 119 10.21 1.03 -6.58
CA ALA A 119 9.93 0.87 -5.15
C ALA A 119 8.70 0.00 -4.89
N VAL A 120 7.60 0.21 -5.64
CA VAL A 120 6.37 -0.59 -5.56
C VAL A 120 6.62 -2.03 -6.01
N GLY A 121 7.36 -2.24 -7.10
CA GLY A 121 7.76 -3.57 -7.56
C GLY A 121 8.63 -4.30 -6.52
N GLY A 122 9.62 -3.60 -5.93
CA GLY A 122 10.47 -4.15 -4.88
C GLY A 122 9.69 -4.53 -3.62
N LEU A 123 8.75 -3.68 -3.19
CA LEU A 123 7.91 -3.95 -2.02
C LEU A 123 6.98 -5.15 -2.26
N LEU A 124 6.37 -5.25 -3.44
CA LEU A 124 5.56 -6.41 -3.82
C LEU A 124 6.38 -7.71 -3.82
N ILE A 125 7.58 -7.68 -4.40
CA ILE A 125 8.48 -8.83 -4.40
C ILE A 125 8.84 -9.22 -2.97
N LEU A 126 9.28 -8.27 -2.12
CA LEU A 126 9.60 -8.55 -0.72
C LEU A 126 8.41 -9.14 0.04
N THR A 127 7.22 -8.59 -0.15
CA THR A 127 6.00 -9.07 0.51
C THR A 127 5.66 -10.49 0.08
N VAL A 128 5.70 -10.78 -1.21
CA VAL A 128 5.43 -12.12 -1.77
C VAL A 128 6.52 -13.12 -1.36
N SER A 129 7.79 -12.73 -1.43
CA SER A 129 8.92 -13.56 -0.99
C SER A 129 8.84 -13.89 0.50
N SER A 130 8.45 -12.94 1.36
CA SER A 130 8.24 -13.17 2.80
C SER A 130 7.03 -14.06 3.14
N TRP A 131 6.21 -14.37 2.14
CA TRP A 131 5.04 -15.23 2.25
C TRP A 131 5.33 -16.65 1.76
N ILE A 132 6.31 -16.80 0.86
CA ILE A 132 6.78 -18.09 0.32
C ILE A 132 7.89 -18.70 1.20
N LEU A 133 8.70 -17.87 1.85
CA LEU A 133 9.66 -18.24 2.90
C LEU A 133 8.99 -18.41 4.27
#